data_AF-A0A2P8CFV5-F1
#
_entry.id   AF-A0A2P8CFV5-F1
#
_cell.length_a   1.000
_cell.length_b   1.000
_cell.length_c   1.000
_cell.angle_alpha   90.00
_cell.angle_beta   90.00
_cell.angle_gamma   90.00
#
_symmetry.space_group_name_H-M   'P 1'
#
loop_
_entity.id
_entity.type
_entity.pdbx_description
1 polymer ?
#
loop_
_entity_poly.entity_id
_entity_poly.type
_entity_poly.pdbx_seq_one_letter_code
_entity_poly.pdbx_strand_id
1 'polypeptide(L)'
;MKTGGVLFLISMGLLILSPFILMYAKAHFHFEYLKSIFPKELQKYANIIETSRDRILYNKYAVLFLPFFKRYIDKETTPEAKKLAQKVILYIRLIYFDILFIIIIVISLVLLFGNF
;
A
#
# COMPACT_ATOMS: atom_id res chain seq x y z
N MET A 1 -34.95 10.56 4.43
CA MET A 1 -34.34 9.22 4.57
C MET A 1 -33.51 8.76 3.36
N LYS A 2 -33.69 9.28 2.13
CA LYS A 2 -33.01 8.75 0.92
C LYS A 2 -31.54 9.21 0.71
N THR A 3 -31.15 10.40 1.17
CA THR A 3 -29.78 10.92 0.99
C THR A 3 -28.76 10.37 2.00
N GLY A 4 -29.17 10.15 3.25
CA GLY A 4 -28.29 9.62 4.31
C GLY A 4 -27.82 8.19 4.05
N GLY A 5 -28.69 7.32 3.54
CA GLY A 5 -28.33 5.93 3.20
C GLY A 5 -27.33 5.85 2.03
N VAL A 6 -27.47 6.72 1.02
CA VAL A 6 -26.54 6.79 -0.10
C VAL A 6 -25.17 7.30 0.34
N LEU A 7 -25.13 8.34 1.18
CA LEU A 7 -23.87 8.86 1.74
C LEU A 7 -23.14 7.79 2.59
N PHE A 8 -23.89 7.04 3.39
CA PHE A 8 -23.35 5.95 4.19
C PHE A 8 -22.71 4.85 3.31
N LEU A 9 -23.40 4.41 2.25
CA LEU A 9 -22.88 3.42 1.32
C LEU A 9 -21.62 3.89 0.57
N ILE A 10 -21.60 5.16 0.14
CA ILE A 10 -20.42 5.74 -0.53
C ILE A 10 -19.23 5.79 0.45
N SER A 11 -19.44 6.27 1.67
CA SER A 11 -18.38 6.33 2.69
C SER A 11 -17.83 4.95 3.03
N MET A 12 -18.70 3.93 3.16
CA MET A 12 -18.27 2.55 3.40
C MET A 12 -17.52 1.96 2.21
N GLY A 13 -17.97 2.22 0.98
CA GLY A 13 -17.27 1.81 -0.23
C GLY A 13 -15.88 2.42 -0.34
N LEU A 14 -15.75 3.72 -0.04
CA LEU A 14 -14.45 4.41 -0.02
C LEU A 14 -13.51 3.83 1.04
N LEU A 15 -14.04 3.50 2.23
CA LEU A 15 -13.28 2.91 3.32
C LEU A 15 -12.78 1.49 3.00
N ILE A 16 -13.55 0.70 2.25
CA ILE A 16 -13.15 -0.64 1.81
C ILE A 16 -12.09 -0.55 0.70
N LEU A 17 -12.11 0.51 -0.11
CA LEU A 17 -11.16 0.73 -1.20
C LEU A 17 -9.84 1.37 -0.75
N SER A 18 -9.82 2.09 0.36
CA SER A 18 -8.62 2.80 0.83
C SER A 18 -7.40 1.91 1.07
N PRO A 19 -7.49 0.66 1.56
CA PRO A 19 -6.32 -0.21 1.70
C PRO A 19 -5.66 -0.50 0.35
N PHE A 20 -6.46 -0.66 -0.71
CA PHE A 20 -5.96 -0.92 -2.06
C PHE A 20 -5.24 0.29 -2.65
N ILE A 21 -5.79 1.48 -2.45
CA ILE A 21 -5.17 2.74 -2.88
C ILE A 21 -3.83 2.94 -2.15
N LEU A 22 -3.80 2.69 -0.83
CA LEU A 22 -2.60 2.79 -0.01
C LEU A 22 -1.55 1.75 -0.41
N MET A 23 -1.97 0.51 -0.70
CA MET A 23 -1.08 -0.54 -1.23
C MET A 23 -0.46 -0.14 -2.57
N TYR A 24 -1.25 0.41 -3.49
CA TYR A 24 -0.74 0.85 -4.80
C TYR A 24 0.26 2.00 -4.65
N ALA A 25 -0.06 3.02 -3.83
CA ALA A 25 0.85 4.11 -3.53
C ALA A 25 2.16 3.60 -2.89
N LYS A 26 2.06 2.68 -1.92
CA LYS A 26 3.20 2.02 -1.30
C LYS A 26 4.06 1.31 -2.33
N ALA A 27 3.45 0.54 -3.23
CA ALA A 27 4.16 -0.23 -4.25
C ALA A 27 4.91 0.70 -5.21
N HIS A 28 4.28 1.80 -5.62
CA HIS A 28 4.91 2.84 -6.45
C HIS A 28 6.13 3.46 -5.75
N PHE A 29 6.01 3.94 -4.51
CA PHE A 29 7.16 4.56 -3.82
C PHE A 29 8.28 3.56 -3.50
N HIS A 30 7.93 2.31 -3.22
CA HIS A 30 8.92 1.27 -3.00
C HIS A 30 9.66 0.93 -4.30
N PHE A 31 8.97 0.90 -5.44
CA PHE A 31 9.60 0.73 -6.74
C PHE A 31 10.58 1.87 -7.07
N GLU A 32 10.18 3.12 -6.84
CA GLU A 32 11.06 4.28 -7.00
C GLU A 32 12.28 4.19 -6.05
N TYR A 33 12.07 3.76 -4.80
CA TYR A 33 13.16 3.51 -3.86
C TYR A 33 14.14 2.44 -4.38
N LEU A 34 13.64 1.33 -4.92
CA LEU A 34 14.48 0.28 -5.49
C LEU A 34 15.22 0.76 -6.74
N LYS A 35 14.58 1.57 -7.60
CA LYS A 35 15.24 2.20 -8.75
C LYS A 35 16.42 3.06 -8.33
N SER A 36 16.30 3.78 -7.21
CA SER A 36 17.40 4.59 -6.68
C SER A 36 18.59 3.72 -6.21
N ILE A 37 18.34 2.51 -5.72
CA ILE A 37 19.39 1.61 -5.20
C ILE A 37 19.96 0.71 -6.30
N PHE A 38 19.11 0.22 -7.20
CA PHE A 38 19.44 -0.71 -8.28
C PHE A 38 19.12 -0.08 -9.66
N PRO A 39 19.72 1.06 -10.01
CA PRO A 39 19.36 1.77 -11.24
C PRO A 39 19.62 0.90 -12.47
N LYS A 40 20.73 0.16 -12.53
CA LYS A 40 21.08 -0.70 -13.68
C LYS A 40 20.05 -1.82 -13.93
N GLU A 41 19.47 -2.39 -12.88
CA GLU A 41 18.50 -3.49 -12.99
C GLU A 41 17.10 -2.99 -13.39
N LEU A 42 16.76 -1.76 -12.98
CA LEU A 42 15.40 -1.22 -13.06
C LEU A 42 15.23 -0.08 -14.07
N GLN A 43 16.30 0.40 -14.70
CA GLN A 43 16.29 1.53 -15.65
C GLN A 43 15.37 1.30 -16.85
N LYS A 44 15.26 0.06 -17.33
CA LYS A 44 14.42 -0.28 -18.49
C LYS A 44 12.92 -0.24 -18.22
N TYR A 45 12.51 -0.09 -16.96
CA TYR A 45 11.11 -0.07 -16.55
C TYR A 45 10.71 1.35 -16.15
N ALA A 46 9.69 1.91 -16.80
CA ALA A 46 9.16 3.22 -16.42
C ALA A 46 8.42 3.15 -15.08
N ASN A 47 7.70 2.06 -14.82
CA ASN A 47 6.86 1.91 -13.63
C ASN A 47 6.75 0.45 -13.17
N ILE A 48 6.11 0.25 -12.01
CA ILE A 48 5.90 -1.07 -11.41
C ILE A 48 4.98 -1.98 -12.24
N ILE A 49 4.06 -1.41 -13.05
CA ILE A 49 3.17 -2.20 -13.91
C ILE A 49 3.97 -2.86 -15.03
N GLU A 50 5.00 -2.20 -15.54
CA GLU A 50 5.88 -2.81 -16.54
C GLU A 50 6.70 -3.95 -15.94
N THR A 51 7.12 -3.84 -14.68
CA THR A 51 7.80 -4.95 -14.01
C THR A 51 6.92 -6.18 -13.80
N SER A 52 5.59 -6.05 -13.78
CA SER A 52 4.71 -7.22 -13.66
C SER A 52 4.65 -8.07 -14.93
N ARG A 53 5.11 -7.53 -16.07
CA ARG A 53 5.23 -8.28 -17.32
C ARG A 53 6.45 -9.19 -17.35
N ASP A 54 7.50 -8.89 -16.59
CA ASP A 54 8.67 -9.75 -16.43
C ASP A 54 8.50 -10.63 -15.19
N ARG A 55 8.19 -11.92 -15.40
CA ARG A 55 7.87 -12.87 -14.32
C ARG A 55 9.00 -13.07 -13.32
N ILE A 56 10.26 -13.00 -13.77
CA ILE A 56 11.43 -13.21 -12.91
C ILE A 56 11.57 -12.01 -11.96
N LEU A 57 11.49 -10.80 -12.52
CA LEU A 57 11.60 -9.58 -11.75
C LEU A 57 10.38 -9.36 -10.86
N TYR A 58 9.18 -9.61 -11.38
CA TYR A 58 7.94 -9.56 -10.60
C TYR A 58 8.02 -10.46 -9.38
N ASN A 59 8.49 -11.71 -9.53
CA ASN A 59 8.64 -12.61 -8.39
C ASN A 59 9.72 -12.12 -7.41
N LYS A 60 10.85 -11.60 -7.93
CA LYS A 60 11.94 -11.03 -7.10
C LYS A 60 11.45 -9.83 -6.26
N TYR A 61 10.54 -9.03 -6.81
CA TYR A 61 10.03 -7.81 -6.20
C TYR A 61 8.54 -7.89 -5.82
N ALA A 62 7.95 -9.07 -5.72
CA ALA A 62 6.53 -9.24 -5.34
C ALA A 62 6.26 -8.68 -3.93
N VAL A 63 7.31 -8.58 -3.10
CA VAL A 63 7.32 -7.88 -1.80
C VAL A 63 6.85 -6.42 -1.89
N LEU A 64 6.87 -5.81 -3.07
CA LEU A 64 6.33 -4.47 -3.32
C LEU A 64 4.84 -4.37 -2.93
N PHE A 65 4.06 -5.45 -3.07
CA PHE A 65 2.64 -5.48 -2.73
C PHE A 65 2.37 -5.88 -1.28
N LEU A 66 3.31 -6.53 -0.61
CA LEU A 66 3.13 -6.97 0.78
C LEU A 66 3.13 -5.76 1.73
N PRO A 67 2.40 -5.79 2.86
CA PRO A 67 2.40 -4.69 3.82
C PRO A 67 3.74 -4.53 4.57
N PHE A 68 4.74 -5.33 4.24
CA PHE A 68 6.06 -5.28 4.86
C PHE A 68 7.03 -4.45 4.03
N PHE A 69 7.81 -3.61 4.71
CA PHE A 69 8.99 -2.96 4.13
C PHE A 69 10.22 -3.58 4.75
N LYS A 70 10.86 -4.49 4.01
CA LYS A 70 12.20 -4.92 4.33
C LYS A 70 13.17 -3.95 3.67
N ARG A 71 13.85 -3.15 4.48
CA ARG A 71 14.91 -2.27 3.98
C ARG A 71 16.01 -3.17 3.40
N TYR A 72 16.38 -2.96 2.14
CA TYR A 72 17.60 -3.58 1.62
C TYR A 72 18.75 -2.92 2.36
N ILE A 73 19.36 -3.68 3.26
CA ILE A 73 20.45 -3.24 4.13
C ILE A 73 21.66 -3.15 3.23
N ASP A 74 21.87 -2.01 2.59
CA ASP A 74 23.23 -1.63 2.24
C ASP A 74 23.45 -0.12 2.28
N LYS A 75 24.67 0.18 2.69
CA LYS A 75 25.21 1.46 3.13
C LYS A 75 25.21 2.47 1.97
N GLU A 76 25.02 3.74 2.32
CA GLU A 76 24.91 4.90 1.42
C GLU A 76 23.54 5.08 0.73
N THR A 77 22.50 5.24 1.53
CA THR A 77 21.24 5.77 1.01
C THR A 77 21.36 7.28 0.85
N THR A 78 21.27 7.74 -0.40
CA THR A 78 21.13 9.17 -0.72
C THR A 78 19.98 9.79 0.10
N PRO A 79 20.01 11.11 0.38
CA PRO A 79 18.91 11.79 1.09
C PRO A 79 17.54 11.52 0.45
N GLU A 80 17.50 11.39 -0.87
CA GLU A 80 16.31 11.05 -1.65
C GLU A 80 15.81 9.64 -1.36
N ALA A 81 16.69 8.63 -1.35
CA ALA A 81 16.34 7.26 -1.00
C ALA A 81 15.84 7.17 0.45
N LYS A 82 16.38 7.97 1.37
CA LYS A 82 15.88 8.06 2.76
C LYS A 82 14.46 8.63 2.82
N LYS A 83 14.17 9.68 2.03
CA LYS A 83 12.82 10.28 1.94
C LYS A 83 11.81 9.29 1.35
N LEU A 84 12.19 8.55 0.30
CA LEU A 84 11.34 7.51 -0.28
C LEU A 84 11.07 6.38 0.71
N ALA A 85 12.09 5.91 1.45
CA ALA A 85 11.91 4.90 2.49
C ALA A 85 10.94 5.36 3.59
N GLN A 86 11.02 6.63 4.03
CA GLN A 86 10.07 7.20 4.99
C GLN A 86 8.64 7.21 4.47
N LYS A 87 8.44 7.56 3.18
CA LYS A 87 7.11 7.48 2.55
C LYS A 87 6.58 6.05 2.57
N VAL A 88 7.39 5.06 2.18
CA VAL A 88 6.98 3.65 2.19
C VAL A 88 6.58 3.18 3.59
N ILE A 89 7.34 3.54 4.62
CA ILE A 89 7.01 3.24 6.03
C ILE A 89 5.70 3.89 6.44
N LEU A 90 5.47 5.15 6.06
CA LEU A 90 4.22 5.85 6.34
C LEU A 90 3.03 5.11 5.72
N TYR A 91 3.10 4.75 4.44
CA TYR A 91 2.00 4.04 3.78
C TYR A 91 1.73 2.68 4.41
N ILE A 92 2.76 1.97 4.88
CA ILE A 92 2.57 0.72 5.62
C ILE A 92 1.80 0.94 6.92
N ARG A 93 2.18 1.96 7.70
CA ARG A 93 1.45 2.31 8.92
C ARG A 93 0.00 2.67 8.63
N LEU A 94 -0.25 3.39 7.54
CA LEU A 94 -1.60 3.73 7.09
C LEU A 94 -2.39 2.48 6.69
N ILE A 95 -1.80 1.52 5.96
CA ILE A 95 -2.45 0.25 5.62
C ILE A 95 -2.86 -0.50 6.89
N TYR A 96 -1.96 -0.64 7.86
CA TYR A 96 -2.29 -1.32 9.12
C TYR A 96 -3.37 -0.59 9.93
N PHE A 97 -3.30 0.74 9.99
CA PHE A 97 -4.33 1.55 10.64
C PHE A 97 -5.69 1.36 9.96
N ASP A 98 -5.72 1.37 8.63
CA ASP A 98 -6.94 1.23 7.85
C ASP A 98 -7.59 -0.15 8.01
N ILE A 99 -6.77 -1.22 7.98
CA ILE A 99 -7.22 -2.59 8.28
C ILE A 99 -7.82 -2.66 9.70
N LEU A 100 -7.14 -2.08 10.69
CA LEU A 100 -7.63 -2.06 12.07
C LEU A 100 -8.96 -1.30 12.18
N PHE A 101 -9.07 -0.17 11.50
CA PHE A 101 -10.28 0.65 11.50
C PHE A 101 -11.48 -0.09 10.87
N ILE A 102 -11.25 -0.78 9.75
CA ILE A 102 -12.27 -1.64 9.12
C ILE A 102 -12.72 -2.74 10.10
N ILE A 103 -11.79 -3.42 10.78
CA ILE A 103 -12.13 -4.47 11.76
C ILE A 103 -13.01 -3.92 12.89
N ILE A 104 -12.65 -2.75 13.46
CA ILE A 104 -13.43 -2.11 14.52
C ILE A 104 -14.86 -1.81 14.06
N ILE A 105 -15.01 -1.23 12.85
CA ILE A 105 -16.33 -0.93 12.29
C ILE A 105 -17.16 -2.20 12.11
N VAL A 106 -16.58 -3.26 11.55
CA VAL A 106 -17.28 -4.54 11.36
C VAL A 106 -17.75 -5.11 12.70
N ILE A 107 -16.90 -5.12 13.73
CA ILE A 107 -17.27 -5.57 15.07
C ILE A 107 -18.39 -4.71 15.66
N SER A 108 -18.30 -3.38 15.56
CA SER A 108 -19.34 -2.47 16.05
C SER A 108 -20.69 -2.69 15.35
N LEU A 109 -20.70 -2.92 14.03
CA LEU A 109 -21.93 -3.22 13.29
C LEU A 109 -22.54 -4.55 13.73
N VAL A 110 -21.72 -5.58 13.95
CA VAL A 110 -22.19 -6.88 14.46
C VAL A 110 -22.77 -6.73 15.87
N LEU A 111 -22.15 -5.95 16.76
CA LEU A 111 -22.67 -5.73 18.12
C LEU A 111 -23.97 -4.93 18.15
N LEU A 112 -24.14 -3.95 17.25
CA LEU A 112 -25.32 -3.07 17.22
C LEU A 112 -26.52 -3.67 16.48
N PHE A 113 -26.28 -4.48 15.44
CA PHE A 113 -27.32 -5.00 14.54
C PHE A 113 -27.35 -6.53 14.44
N GLY A 114 -26.39 -7.23 15.06
CA GLY A 114 -26.45 -8.68 15.21
C GLY A 114 -27.52 -9.03 16.23
N ASN A 115 -28.58 -9.71 15.78
CA ASN A 115 -29.49 -10.39 16.70
C ASN A 115 -28.72 -11.54 17.36
N PHE A 116 -28.26 -11.31 18.60
CA PHE A 116 -27.75 -12.34 19.50
C PHE A 116 -28.86 -12.82 20.43
#